data_AF-A0A1B1LRR5-F1
#
_entry.id   AF-A0A1B1LRR5-F1
#
_cell.length_a   1.000
_cell.length_b   1.000
_cell.length_c   1.000
_cell.angle_alpha   90.00
_cell.angle_beta   90.00
_cell.angle_gamma   90.00
#
_symmetry.space_group_name_H-M   'P 1'
#
loop_
_entity.id
_entity.type
_entity.pdbx_description
1 polymer ?
#
loop_
_entity_poly.entity_id
_entity_poly.type
_entity_poly.pdbx_seq_one_letter_code
_entity_poly.pdbx_strand_id
1 'polypeptide(L)'
;MPQMKPITDLELSYLISSEVGDLYGKAIEFAKSIPDYSLIQYRHIIDAMLTQLADRHEVEFDRTDLITRIDTLFDSQLINKTTKDSFHQVRILGNKGAHIERDVPKDGNAVRDTSEQKEMMVQLVEQGRKHLISLFEDVIRLEDSSIRLGEVVMLELSIQEFQKVVAQGILTCDFEAKMKAALLVDNAANEQSERGSLLVSANDSAHSESMRAVAMSLFDACCTLSANITVEKEIYGQLDETNRESYITKHADLEALFNYALTAELVTDANIKKKVGRLKAAAERGFEPAQLFYAEELYFNQGKYDEALKYFEMCIDGVEPGVYLSLYQFFKDKSNPHFDQKRAYEYLNRAVEEGARSAKSTLAMEYLSGDYLPQNDALAHTLIEEAAQEGCRRGMMLHGMFEIQKFAKQFVAMEPEKKQNPHIKQDKLGPNEPCYCGSGKKYKKCCKGKIPKLPHDFFY
;
A
#
# COMPACT_ATOMS: atom_id res chain seq x y z
N MET A 1 31.82 -37.95 8.49
CA MET A 1 30.46 -37.75 9.03
C MET A 1 29.51 -37.79 7.84
N PRO A 2 28.40 -38.55 7.87
CA PRO A 2 27.43 -38.49 6.79
C PRO A 2 26.96 -37.04 6.64
N GLN A 3 27.12 -36.45 5.45
CA GLN A 3 26.57 -35.13 5.17
C GLN A 3 25.05 -35.23 5.35
N MET A 4 24.52 -34.45 6.29
CA MET A 4 23.07 -34.35 6.48
C MET A 4 22.44 -33.87 5.18
N LYS A 5 21.36 -34.52 4.76
CA LYS A 5 20.66 -34.17 3.53
C LYS A 5 20.23 -32.69 3.62
N PRO A 6 20.49 -31.86 2.60
CA PRO A 6 19.97 -30.50 2.57
C PRO A 6 18.44 -30.54 2.64
N ILE A 7 17.86 -29.59 3.38
CA ILE A 7 16.42 -29.42 3.53
C ILE A 7 16.03 -28.11 2.86
N THR A 8 14.94 -28.10 2.11
CA THR A 8 14.44 -26.83 1.57
C THR A 8 13.79 -26.01 2.67
N ASP A 9 13.77 -24.70 2.51
CA ASP A 9 13.06 -23.81 3.41
C ASP A 9 11.54 -24.08 3.45
N LEU A 10 10.96 -24.58 2.35
CA LEU A 10 9.58 -25.07 2.33
C LEU A 10 9.42 -26.34 3.20
N GLU A 11 10.27 -27.35 3.02
CA GLU A 11 10.25 -28.55 3.86
C GLU A 11 10.45 -28.22 5.34
N LEU A 12 11.30 -27.23 5.64
CA LEU A 12 11.53 -26.73 7.00
C LEU A 12 10.23 -26.15 7.62
N SER A 13 9.46 -25.38 6.84
CA SER A 13 8.19 -24.81 7.32
C SER A 13 7.15 -25.88 7.69
N TYR A 14 7.11 -27.00 6.97
CA TYR A 14 6.22 -28.13 7.29
C TYR A 14 6.60 -28.89 8.57
N LEU A 15 7.85 -28.76 9.05
CA LEU A 15 8.26 -29.33 10.34
C LEU A 15 7.66 -28.58 11.53
N ILE A 16 7.23 -27.33 11.33
CA ILE A 16 6.48 -26.57 12.32
C ILE A 16 5.04 -27.11 12.35
N SER A 17 4.30 -26.93 11.26
CA SER A 17 2.95 -27.47 11.06
C SER A 17 2.57 -27.48 9.58
N SER A 18 1.51 -28.23 9.23
CA SER A 18 0.97 -28.23 7.87
C SER A 18 0.44 -26.86 7.45
N GLU A 19 -0.20 -26.13 8.37
CA GLU A 19 -0.73 -24.78 8.13
C GLU A 19 0.38 -23.79 7.81
N VAL A 20 1.47 -23.79 8.59
CA VAL A 20 2.65 -22.94 8.33
C VAL A 20 3.29 -23.28 6.98
N GLY A 21 3.36 -24.57 6.63
CA GLY A 21 3.86 -25.02 5.34
C GLY A 21 3.02 -24.55 4.14
N ASP A 22 1.70 -24.61 4.24
CA ASP A 22 0.77 -24.16 3.20
C ASP A 22 0.86 -22.64 2.99
N LEU A 23 0.89 -21.87 4.09
CA LEU A 23 1.03 -20.41 4.05
C LEU A 23 2.39 -19.99 3.47
N TYR A 24 3.47 -20.66 3.87
CA TYR A 24 4.81 -20.39 3.35
C TYR A 24 4.93 -20.76 1.87
N GLY A 25 4.35 -21.88 1.45
CA GLY A 25 4.26 -22.31 0.05
C GLY A 25 3.63 -21.24 -0.84
N LYS A 26 2.49 -20.68 -0.41
CA LYS A 26 1.85 -19.54 -1.10
C LYS A 26 2.76 -18.32 -1.14
N ALA A 27 3.43 -17.99 -0.03
CA ALA A 27 4.30 -16.83 0.03
C ALA A 27 5.50 -16.92 -0.93
N ILE A 28 6.11 -18.10 -1.09
CA ILE A 28 7.25 -18.27 -2.01
C ILE A 28 6.83 -18.31 -3.48
N GLU A 29 5.63 -18.82 -3.79
CA GLU A 29 5.06 -18.84 -5.14
C GLU A 29 4.94 -17.41 -5.70
N PHE A 30 4.58 -16.47 -4.83
CA PHE A 30 4.35 -15.08 -5.19
C PHE A 30 5.52 -14.14 -4.89
N ALA A 31 6.63 -14.62 -4.33
CA ALA A 31 7.71 -13.78 -3.82
C ALA A 31 8.28 -12.77 -4.83
N LYS A 32 8.40 -13.16 -6.10
CA LYS A 32 8.93 -12.30 -7.19
C LYS A 32 7.82 -11.59 -7.97
N SER A 33 6.67 -12.24 -8.09
CA SER A 33 5.54 -11.73 -8.88
C SER A 33 4.71 -10.73 -8.09
N ILE A 34 4.29 -11.09 -6.87
CA ILE A 34 3.38 -10.37 -5.96
C ILE A 34 4.01 -10.27 -4.54
N PRO A 35 5.03 -9.41 -4.35
CA PRO A 35 5.79 -9.37 -3.11
C PRO A 35 4.97 -8.89 -1.89
N ASP A 36 4.01 -8.00 -2.09
CA ASP A 36 3.05 -7.53 -1.08
C ASP A 36 2.16 -8.66 -0.54
N TYR A 37 1.56 -9.48 -1.41
CA TYR A 37 0.83 -10.68 -0.99
C TYR A 37 1.74 -11.62 -0.19
N SER A 38 2.98 -11.81 -0.63
CA SER A 38 3.95 -12.67 0.06
C SER A 38 4.26 -12.17 1.48
N LEU A 39 4.41 -10.85 1.65
CA LEU A 39 4.56 -10.22 2.95
C LEU A 39 3.30 -10.38 3.82
N ILE A 40 2.08 -10.26 3.26
CA ILE A 40 0.84 -10.55 4.00
C ILE A 40 0.85 -11.99 4.52
N GLN A 41 1.25 -12.96 3.68
CA GLN A 41 1.36 -14.35 4.11
C GLN A 41 2.36 -14.54 5.26
N TYR A 42 3.47 -13.79 5.28
CA TYR A 42 4.42 -13.84 6.39
C TYR A 42 3.80 -13.47 7.74
N ARG A 43 2.82 -12.57 7.72
CA ARG A 43 2.07 -12.22 8.91
C ARG A 43 1.18 -13.37 9.40
N HIS A 44 0.47 -14.03 8.50
CA HIS A 44 -0.34 -15.21 8.82
C HIS A 44 0.53 -16.36 9.34
N ILE A 45 1.75 -16.51 8.81
CA ILE A 45 2.72 -17.49 9.31
C ILE A 45 3.10 -17.20 10.77
N ILE A 46 3.41 -15.95 11.10
CA ILE A 46 3.68 -15.58 12.49
C ILE A 46 2.48 -15.89 13.38
N ASP A 47 1.29 -15.50 12.95
CA ASP A 47 0.06 -15.73 13.71
C ASP A 47 -0.12 -17.23 14.04
N ALA A 48 0.01 -18.09 13.04
CA ALA A 48 -0.07 -19.54 13.19
C ALA A 48 1.04 -20.10 14.12
N MET A 49 2.28 -19.62 13.97
CA MET A 49 3.40 -20.03 14.83
C MET A 49 3.20 -19.63 16.29
N LEU A 50 2.72 -18.41 16.54
CA LEU A 50 2.44 -17.92 17.90
C LEU A 50 1.31 -18.72 18.56
N THR A 51 0.25 -19.02 17.82
CA THR A 51 -0.86 -19.87 18.30
C THR A 51 -0.35 -21.26 18.66
N GLN A 52 0.45 -21.88 17.79
CA GLN A 52 0.98 -23.21 18.02
C GLN A 52 1.90 -23.29 19.25
N LEU A 53 2.78 -22.30 19.43
CA LEU A 53 3.66 -22.22 20.60
C LEU A 53 2.86 -22.04 21.89
N ALA A 54 1.85 -21.18 21.87
CA ALA A 54 0.99 -20.95 23.02
C ALA A 54 0.19 -22.20 23.41
N ASP A 55 -0.43 -22.88 22.44
CA ASP A 55 -1.22 -24.09 22.67
C ASP A 55 -0.37 -25.22 23.27
N ARG A 56 0.86 -25.39 22.79
CA ARG A 56 1.74 -26.47 23.26
C ARG A 56 2.34 -26.22 24.64
N HIS A 57 2.56 -24.96 24.99
CA HIS A 57 3.11 -24.55 26.28
C HIS A 57 2.06 -24.06 27.27
N GLU A 58 0.77 -24.22 26.93
CA GLU A 58 -0.38 -23.84 27.75
C GLU A 58 -0.33 -22.36 28.21
N VAL A 59 0.06 -21.46 27.30
CA VAL A 59 0.07 -20.00 27.54
C VAL A 59 -1.20 -19.37 26.97
N GLU A 60 -1.92 -18.62 27.80
CA GLU A 60 -3.08 -17.84 27.36
C GLU A 60 -2.65 -16.44 26.91
N PHE A 61 -3.27 -15.94 25.84
CA PHE A 61 -3.08 -14.57 25.36
C PHE A 61 -4.19 -13.66 25.85
N ASP A 62 -3.82 -12.56 26.50
CA ASP A 62 -4.76 -11.53 26.98
C ASP A 62 -5.35 -10.68 25.84
N ARG A 63 -4.62 -10.56 24.72
CA ARG A 63 -5.00 -9.76 23.55
C ARG A 63 -4.70 -10.48 22.24
N THR A 64 -5.44 -10.12 21.19
CA THR A 64 -5.34 -10.71 19.85
C THR A 64 -4.20 -10.12 19.01
N ASP A 65 -3.70 -8.93 19.33
CA ASP A 65 -2.67 -8.25 18.54
C ASP A 65 -1.30 -8.96 18.62
N LEU A 66 -0.62 -9.01 17.47
CA LEU A 66 0.64 -9.74 17.34
C LEU A 66 1.74 -9.18 18.25
N ILE A 67 1.76 -7.87 18.55
CA ILE A 67 2.76 -7.27 19.45
C ILE A 67 2.63 -7.89 20.83
N THR A 68 1.44 -7.78 21.42
CA THR A 68 1.19 -8.27 22.79
C THR A 68 1.42 -9.77 22.88
N ARG A 69 1.06 -10.54 21.84
CA ARG A 69 1.28 -12.00 21.82
C ARG A 69 2.76 -12.36 21.77
N ILE A 70 3.56 -11.67 20.94
CA ILE A 70 5.03 -11.86 20.91
C ILE A 70 5.64 -11.50 22.27
N ASP A 71 5.23 -10.37 22.84
CA ASP A 71 5.72 -9.91 24.15
C ASP A 71 5.36 -10.90 25.26
N THR A 72 4.15 -11.45 25.25
CA THR A 72 3.68 -12.43 26.25
C THR A 72 4.53 -13.71 26.23
N LEU A 73 4.86 -14.25 25.04
CA LEU A 73 5.72 -15.44 24.95
C LEU A 73 7.14 -15.16 25.45
N PHE A 74 7.66 -13.95 25.23
CA PHE A 74 8.97 -13.55 25.71
C PHE A 74 9.01 -13.33 27.22
N ASP A 75 7.99 -12.65 27.77
CA ASP A 75 7.86 -12.40 29.20
C ASP A 75 7.63 -13.71 29.98
N SER A 76 6.99 -14.69 29.33
CA SER A 76 6.86 -16.08 29.82
C SER A 76 8.14 -16.91 29.70
N GLN A 77 9.23 -16.32 29.19
CA GLN A 77 10.53 -16.97 28.98
C GLN A 77 10.51 -18.17 28.01
N LEU A 78 9.48 -18.30 27.18
CA LEU A 78 9.42 -19.35 26.16
C LEU A 78 10.36 -19.04 25.01
N ILE A 79 10.35 -17.80 24.52
CA ILE A 79 11.24 -17.36 23.44
C ILE A 79 12.35 -16.44 23.98
N ASN A 80 13.53 -16.53 23.37
CA ASN A 80 14.63 -15.63 23.71
C ASN A 80 14.49 -14.28 22.98
N LYS A 81 15.34 -13.31 23.33
CA LYS A 81 15.29 -11.96 22.75
C LYS A 81 15.49 -11.97 21.23
N THR A 82 16.41 -12.78 20.72
CA THR A 82 16.69 -12.88 19.27
C THR A 82 15.47 -13.40 18.50
N THR A 83 14.78 -14.40 19.03
CA THR A 83 13.56 -14.96 18.44
C THR A 83 12.41 -13.95 18.51
N LYS A 84 12.25 -13.23 19.63
CA LYS A 84 11.31 -12.10 19.76
C LYS A 84 11.56 -11.01 18.71
N ASP A 85 12.81 -10.56 18.58
CA ASP A 85 13.19 -9.53 17.62
C ASP A 85 12.88 -9.99 16.19
N SER A 86 13.18 -11.25 15.84
CA SER A 86 12.83 -11.83 14.54
C SER A 86 11.32 -11.88 14.29
N PHE A 87 10.50 -12.25 15.29
CA PHE A 87 9.04 -12.20 15.17
C PHE A 87 8.55 -10.77 14.91
N HIS A 88 9.05 -9.77 15.63
CA HIS A 88 8.67 -8.39 15.37
C HIS A 88 9.12 -7.90 13.98
N GLN A 89 10.30 -8.30 13.50
CA GLN A 89 10.76 -7.94 12.15
C GLN A 89 9.85 -8.51 11.07
N VAL A 90 9.53 -9.80 11.12
CA VAL A 90 8.62 -10.42 10.14
C VAL A 90 7.23 -9.79 10.24
N ARG A 91 6.76 -9.46 11.45
CA ARG A 91 5.46 -8.78 11.67
C ARG A 91 5.42 -7.41 10.98
N ILE A 92 6.45 -6.59 11.19
CA ILE A 92 6.56 -5.25 10.58
C ILE A 92 6.63 -5.38 9.06
N LEU A 93 7.42 -6.33 8.54
CA LEU A 93 7.51 -6.58 7.10
C LEU A 93 6.16 -7.03 6.53
N GLY A 94 5.43 -7.90 7.22
CA GLY A 94 4.11 -8.35 6.77
C GLY A 94 3.06 -7.23 6.76
N ASN A 95 3.11 -6.33 7.74
CA ASN A 95 2.24 -5.15 7.78
C ASN A 95 2.48 -4.17 6.61
N LYS A 96 3.71 -4.12 6.08
CA LYS A 96 4.03 -3.34 4.88
C LYS A 96 3.40 -3.91 3.60
N GLY A 97 3.17 -5.23 3.57
CA GLY A 97 2.50 -5.91 2.46
C GLY A 97 0.99 -5.70 2.42
N ALA A 98 0.35 -5.51 3.58
CA ALA A 98 -1.11 -5.42 3.72
C ALA A 98 -1.73 -4.12 3.17
N HIS A 99 -0.93 -3.14 2.76
CA HIS A 99 -1.40 -1.79 2.40
C HIS A 99 -1.35 -1.51 0.89
N ILE A 100 -2.52 -1.62 0.25
CA ILE A 100 -2.85 -0.92 -1.01
C ILE A 100 -3.31 0.49 -0.64
N GLU A 101 -2.38 1.34 -0.18
CA GLU A 101 -2.71 2.76 -0.05
C GLU A 101 -2.79 3.37 -1.44
N ARG A 102 -3.98 3.83 -1.82
CA ARG A 102 -4.18 4.76 -2.95
C ARG A 102 -3.63 6.13 -2.55
N ASP A 103 -2.32 6.21 -2.43
CA ASP A 103 -1.57 7.46 -2.48
C ASP A 103 -1.70 8.02 -3.90
N VAL A 104 -2.85 8.62 -4.19
CA VAL A 104 -2.97 9.56 -5.30
C VAL A 104 -2.57 10.93 -4.74
N PRO A 105 -1.39 11.46 -5.08
CA PRO A 105 -1.10 12.85 -4.78
C PRO A 105 -2.16 13.71 -5.48
N LYS A 106 -2.85 14.59 -4.75
CA LYS A 106 -3.78 15.56 -5.36
C LYS A 106 -3.08 16.50 -6.36
N ASP A 107 -1.76 16.61 -6.25
CA ASP A 107 -0.92 17.39 -7.14
C ASP A 107 0.05 16.45 -7.85
N GLY A 108 -0.14 16.25 -9.15
CA GLY A 108 0.53 15.26 -9.99
C GLY A 108 2.04 15.44 -10.21
N ASN A 109 2.81 15.68 -9.15
CA ASN A 109 4.26 15.80 -9.19
C ASN A 109 4.91 14.93 -8.10
N ALA A 110 5.23 13.69 -8.45
CA ALA A 110 6.56 13.09 -8.26
C ALA A 110 6.54 11.64 -8.76
N VAL A 111 7.32 11.36 -9.80
CA VAL A 111 7.56 10.01 -10.32
C VAL A 111 9.00 9.63 -9.98
N ARG A 112 9.17 8.55 -9.22
CA ARG A 112 10.37 7.71 -9.25
C ARG A 112 9.98 6.30 -9.67
N ASP A 113 10.91 5.65 -10.35
CA ASP A 113 10.74 4.44 -11.16
C ASP A 113 10.14 3.27 -10.35
N THR A 114 8.98 2.77 -10.77
CA THR A 114 8.29 1.62 -10.15
C THR A 114 9.11 0.33 -10.15
N SER A 115 10.11 0.25 -11.03
CA SER A 115 11.06 -0.85 -11.06
C SER A 115 11.89 -0.90 -9.77
N GLU A 116 12.35 0.26 -9.28
CA GLU A 116 13.10 0.37 -8.01
C GLU A 116 12.22 0.03 -6.80
N GLN A 117 10.93 0.41 -6.83
CA GLN A 117 9.97 0.04 -5.78
C GLN A 117 9.71 -1.47 -5.73
N LYS A 118 9.47 -2.11 -6.89
CA LYS A 118 9.25 -3.55 -6.95
C LYS A 118 10.51 -4.31 -6.54
N GLU A 119 11.67 -3.89 -7.01
CA GLU A 119 12.96 -4.46 -6.58
C GLU A 119 13.15 -4.33 -5.08
N MET A 120 12.82 -3.17 -4.48
CA MET A 120 12.91 -2.99 -3.04
C MET A 120 11.90 -3.84 -2.27
N MET A 121 10.67 -4.01 -2.77
CA MET A 121 9.68 -4.91 -2.15
C MET A 121 10.11 -6.38 -2.26
N VAL A 122 10.70 -6.79 -3.38
CA VAL A 122 11.28 -8.13 -3.52
C VAL A 122 12.46 -8.30 -2.55
N GLN A 123 13.28 -7.27 -2.34
CA GLN A 123 14.33 -7.29 -1.31
C GLN A 123 13.73 -7.41 0.10
N LEU A 124 12.61 -6.75 0.41
CA LEU A 124 11.92 -6.89 1.69
C LEU A 124 11.36 -8.31 1.87
N VAL A 125 10.83 -8.94 0.80
CA VAL A 125 10.41 -10.34 0.81
C VAL A 125 11.62 -11.25 1.08
N GLU A 126 12.74 -11.04 0.39
CA GLU A 126 13.97 -11.81 0.61
C GLU A 126 14.52 -11.65 2.04
N GLN A 127 14.42 -10.45 2.61
CA GLN A 127 14.78 -10.18 4.01
C GLN A 127 13.82 -10.91 4.96
N GLY A 128 12.51 -10.81 4.75
CA GLY A 128 11.50 -11.50 5.55
C GLY A 128 11.64 -13.01 5.48
N ARG A 129 11.96 -13.56 4.29
CA ARG A 129 12.24 -14.99 4.09
C ARG A 129 13.40 -15.47 4.93
N LYS A 130 14.49 -14.69 5.03
CA LYS A 130 15.64 -15.02 5.89
C LYS A 130 15.26 -15.04 7.36
N HIS A 131 14.48 -14.05 7.82
CA HIS A 131 13.99 -14.04 9.20
C HIS A 131 13.05 -15.22 9.48
N LEU A 132 12.16 -15.58 8.56
CA LEU A 132 11.29 -16.75 8.69
C LEU A 132 12.07 -18.05 8.76
N ILE A 133 13.09 -18.24 7.92
CA ILE A 133 13.97 -19.42 7.99
C ILE A 133 14.62 -19.50 9.38
N SER A 134 15.16 -18.39 9.89
CA SER A 134 15.74 -18.34 11.24
C SER A 134 14.70 -18.69 12.32
N LEU A 135 13.47 -18.19 12.20
CA LEU A 135 12.38 -18.50 13.13
C LEU A 135 11.98 -19.97 13.10
N PHE A 136 11.89 -20.57 11.90
CA PHE A 136 11.59 -22.00 11.77
C PHE A 136 12.68 -22.84 12.45
N GLU A 137 13.96 -22.51 12.24
CA GLU A 137 15.05 -23.20 12.92
C GLU A 137 14.98 -23.05 14.45
N ASP A 138 14.73 -21.84 14.95
CA ASP A 138 14.65 -21.55 16.39
C ASP A 138 13.50 -22.31 17.04
N VAL A 139 12.32 -22.28 16.42
CA VAL A 139 11.13 -22.97 16.95
C VAL A 139 11.32 -24.48 16.91
N ILE A 140 11.86 -25.05 15.82
CA ILE A 140 12.14 -26.49 15.76
C ILE A 140 13.11 -26.92 16.85
N ARG A 141 14.16 -26.13 17.12
CA ARG A 141 15.14 -26.45 18.19
C ARG A 141 14.58 -26.29 19.59
N LEU A 142 13.67 -25.34 19.77
CA LEU A 142 12.95 -25.12 21.03
C LEU A 142 12.05 -26.31 21.36
N GLU A 143 11.37 -26.82 20.34
CA GLU A 143 10.42 -27.93 20.43
C GLU A 143 11.11 -29.30 20.54
N ASP A 144 12.18 -29.51 19.76
CA ASP A 144 12.97 -30.73 19.79
C ASP A 144 14.46 -30.46 19.58
N SER A 145 15.17 -30.31 20.69
CA SER A 145 16.63 -30.11 20.74
C SER A 145 17.45 -31.28 20.17
N SER A 146 16.84 -32.44 19.92
CA SER A 146 17.49 -33.61 19.32
C SER A 146 17.60 -33.52 17.80
N ILE A 147 16.76 -32.71 17.15
CA ILE A 147 16.79 -32.52 15.69
C ILE A 147 18.11 -31.85 15.28
N ARG A 148 18.71 -32.40 14.23
CA ARG A 148 19.89 -31.83 13.57
C ARG A 148 19.51 -31.48 12.15
N LEU A 149 19.31 -30.19 11.90
CA LEU A 149 18.94 -29.67 10.59
C LEU A 149 20.15 -29.68 9.66
N GLY A 150 19.94 -30.13 8.42
CA GLY A 150 20.90 -29.96 7.32
C GLY A 150 21.02 -28.51 6.88
N GLU A 151 21.86 -28.24 5.88
CA GLU A 151 21.91 -26.92 5.24
C GLU A 151 20.53 -26.59 4.61
N VAL A 152 19.99 -25.42 4.93
CA VAL A 152 18.70 -24.96 4.42
C VAL A 152 18.88 -24.31 3.05
N VAL A 153 18.17 -24.82 2.04
CA VAL A 153 18.23 -24.34 0.65
C VAL A 153 16.94 -23.60 0.28
N MET A 154 17.05 -22.42 -0.32
CA MET A 154 15.89 -21.63 -0.75
C MET A 154 15.32 -22.14 -2.09
N LEU A 155 14.02 -22.42 -2.13
CA LEU A 155 13.29 -22.85 -3.34
C LEU A 155 12.94 -21.67 -4.29
N GLU A 156 13.01 -21.88 -5.62
CA GLU A 156 12.54 -20.93 -6.67
C GLU A 156 11.37 -21.51 -7.50
N LEU A 157 10.31 -20.73 -7.78
CA LEU A 157 9.09 -21.10 -8.56
C LEU A 157 8.89 -20.17 -9.80
N SER A 158 8.10 -20.54 -10.84
CA SER A 158 8.19 -19.99 -12.23
C SER A 158 6.90 -19.42 -12.89
N ILE A 159 7.05 -18.58 -13.93
CA ILE A 159 5.95 -17.88 -14.68
C ILE A 159 4.95 -18.82 -15.40
N GLN A 160 5.36 -20.04 -15.77
CA GLN A 160 4.45 -21.00 -16.43
C GLN A 160 3.30 -21.44 -15.52
N GLU A 161 3.49 -21.38 -14.20
CA GLU A 161 2.47 -21.72 -13.22
C GLU A 161 1.35 -20.67 -13.22
N PHE A 162 1.68 -19.39 -13.39
CA PHE A 162 0.70 -18.28 -13.48
C PHE A 162 -0.32 -18.49 -14.61
N GLN A 163 0.14 -18.75 -15.84
CA GLN A 163 -0.74 -18.92 -17.00
C GLN A 163 -1.68 -20.11 -16.83
N LYS A 164 -1.20 -21.18 -16.19
CA LYS A 164 -1.98 -22.40 -15.92
C LYS A 164 -3.09 -22.13 -14.90
N VAL A 165 -2.80 -21.39 -13.83
CA VAL A 165 -3.80 -21.03 -12.80
C VAL A 165 -4.90 -20.15 -13.38
N VAL A 166 -4.52 -19.11 -14.15
CA VAL A 166 -5.50 -18.22 -14.80
C VAL A 166 -6.39 -19.00 -15.78
N ALA A 167 -5.79 -19.85 -16.62
CA ALA A 167 -6.55 -20.69 -17.55
C ALA A 167 -7.52 -21.63 -16.83
N GLN A 168 -7.09 -22.28 -15.75
CA GLN A 168 -7.93 -23.17 -14.97
C GLN A 168 -9.11 -22.43 -14.32
N GLY A 169 -8.88 -21.24 -13.76
CA GLY A 169 -9.93 -20.44 -13.15
C GLY A 169 -10.97 -19.93 -14.15
N ILE A 170 -10.57 -19.66 -15.40
CA ILE A 170 -11.51 -19.28 -16.47
C ILE A 170 -12.33 -20.47 -16.97
N LEU A 171 -11.69 -21.63 -17.16
CA LEU A 171 -12.28 -22.78 -17.85
C LEU A 171 -13.12 -23.70 -16.95
N THR A 172 -13.15 -23.47 -15.64
CA THR A 172 -13.87 -24.31 -14.68
C THR A 172 -14.95 -23.54 -13.92
N CYS A 173 -15.92 -24.28 -13.37
CA CYS A 173 -16.92 -23.76 -12.43
C CYS A 173 -16.50 -23.96 -10.96
N ASP A 174 -15.21 -24.16 -10.72
CA ASP A 174 -14.66 -24.34 -9.38
C ASP A 174 -14.41 -22.99 -8.71
N PHE A 175 -14.94 -22.81 -7.50
CA PHE A 175 -14.83 -21.55 -6.76
C PHE A 175 -13.37 -21.21 -6.45
N GLU A 176 -12.58 -22.16 -5.93
CA GLU A 176 -11.21 -21.91 -5.51
C GLU A 176 -10.29 -21.56 -6.69
N ALA A 177 -10.39 -22.31 -7.78
CA ALA A 177 -9.62 -22.02 -9.00
C ALA A 177 -9.98 -20.65 -9.57
N LYS A 178 -11.26 -20.28 -9.54
CA LYS A 178 -11.72 -18.99 -10.05
C LYS A 178 -11.29 -17.83 -9.16
N MET A 179 -11.35 -18.00 -7.84
CA MET A 179 -10.89 -17.02 -6.86
C MET A 179 -9.38 -16.76 -6.99
N LYS A 180 -8.57 -17.83 -7.09
CA LYS A 180 -7.11 -17.73 -7.34
C LYS A 180 -6.81 -16.98 -8.64
N ALA A 181 -7.50 -17.31 -9.73
CA ALA A 181 -7.32 -16.61 -10.99
C ALA A 181 -7.74 -15.12 -10.91
N ALA A 182 -8.83 -14.81 -10.20
CA ALA A 182 -9.31 -13.44 -10.03
C ALA A 182 -8.28 -12.56 -9.31
N LEU A 183 -7.76 -13.02 -8.16
CA LEU A 183 -6.73 -12.33 -7.38
C LEU A 183 -5.46 -12.10 -8.22
N LEU A 184 -5.04 -13.12 -8.97
CA LEU A 184 -3.86 -13.04 -9.84
C LEU A 184 -4.00 -12.00 -10.94
N VAL A 185 -5.16 -11.98 -11.61
CA VAL A 185 -5.43 -11.04 -12.69
C VAL A 185 -5.59 -9.62 -12.13
N ASP A 186 -6.29 -9.44 -11.00
CA ASP A 186 -6.48 -8.13 -10.37
C ASP A 186 -5.16 -7.50 -9.96
N ASN A 187 -4.29 -8.29 -9.32
CA ASN A 187 -2.98 -7.82 -8.94
C ASN A 187 -2.15 -7.41 -10.16
N ALA A 188 -2.12 -8.25 -11.20
CA ALA A 188 -1.40 -7.93 -12.43
C ALA A 188 -1.94 -6.67 -13.13
N ALA A 189 -3.26 -6.41 -13.02
CA ALA A 189 -3.88 -5.19 -13.55
C ALA A 189 -3.46 -3.93 -12.77
N ASN A 190 -3.40 -4.03 -11.43
CA ASN A 190 -3.01 -2.93 -10.55
C ASN A 190 -1.52 -2.61 -10.68
N GLU A 191 -0.63 -3.60 -10.83
CA GLU A 191 0.79 -3.38 -11.11
C GLU A 191 1.02 -2.53 -12.35
N GLN A 192 0.24 -2.71 -13.42
CA GLN A 192 0.41 -1.95 -14.66
C GLN A 192 -0.15 -0.53 -14.55
N SER A 193 -1.22 -0.34 -13.78
CA SER A 193 -1.76 0.98 -13.45
C SER A 193 -0.83 1.78 -12.52
N GLU A 194 -0.06 1.09 -11.69
CA GLU A 194 0.91 1.70 -10.78
C GLU A 194 2.24 2.05 -11.43
N ARG A 195 2.53 1.59 -12.66
CA ARG A 195 3.77 1.87 -13.43
C ARG A 195 4.09 3.36 -13.67
N GLY A 196 3.31 4.28 -13.11
CA GLY A 196 3.79 5.61 -12.70
C GLY A 196 4.27 6.51 -13.83
N SER A 197 4.02 6.16 -15.09
CA SER A 197 4.40 7.00 -16.21
C SER A 197 3.53 8.25 -16.19
N LEU A 198 4.15 9.43 -16.35
CA LEU A 198 3.47 10.71 -16.55
C LEU A 198 2.45 10.65 -17.71
N LEU A 199 2.66 9.69 -18.62
CA LEU A 199 1.82 9.33 -19.74
C LEU A 199 1.57 7.82 -19.69
N VAL A 200 0.38 7.41 -19.25
CA VAL A 200 -0.13 6.05 -19.51
C VAL A 200 -0.47 6.02 -21.00
N SER A 201 0.14 5.11 -21.77
CA SER A 201 -0.24 4.97 -23.17
C SER A 201 -1.70 4.50 -23.24
N ALA A 202 -2.45 4.92 -24.26
CA ALA A 202 -3.82 4.45 -24.44
C ALA A 202 -3.91 2.90 -24.48
N ASN A 203 -2.85 2.25 -24.98
CA ASN A 203 -2.74 0.79 -25.01
C ASN A 203 -2.54 0.19 -23.62
N ASP A 204 -1.72 0.80 -22.76
CA ASP A 204 -1.50 0.33 -21.38
C ASP A 204 -2.75 0.54 -20.51
N SER A 205 -3.46 1.66 -20.68
CA SER A 205 -4.74 1.92 -20.01
C SER A 205 -5.77 0.89 -20.43
N ALA A 206 -5.97 0.72 -21.74
CA ALA A 206 -6.91 -0.27 -22.28
C ALA A 206 -6.56 -1.69 -21.82
N HIS A 207 -5.28 -2.03 -21.70
CA HIS A 207 -4.86 -3.34 -21.20
C HIS A 207 -5.17 -3.51 -19.70
N SER A 208 -4.79 -2.56 -18.85
CA SER A 208 -5.09 -2.60 -17.41
C SER A 208 -6.59 -2.64 -17.13
N GLU A 209 -7.38 -1.79 -17.83
CA GLU A 209 -8.85 -1.80 -17.77
C GLU A 209 -9.42 -3.17 -18.19
N SER A 210 -8.87 -3.77 -19.25
CA SER A 210 -9.30 -5.10 -19.70
C SER A 210 -9.02 -6.17 -18.65
N MET A 211 -7.88 -6.10 -17.97
CA MET A 211 -7.52 -7.05 -16.92
C MET A 211 -8.40 -6.88 -15.68
N ARG A 212 -8.64 -5.64 -15.24
CA ARG A 212 -9.58 -5.37 -14.14
C ARG A 212 -11.00 -5.84 -14.48
N ALA A 213 -11.45 -5.66 -15.72
CA ALA A 213 -12.75 -6.17 -16.14
C ALA A 213 -12.83 -7.70 -16.05
N VAL A 214 -11.76 -8.41 -16.42
CA VAL A 214 -11.66 -9.87 -16.25
C VAL A 214 -11.69 -10.23 -14.76
N ALA A 215 -10.87 -9.60 -13.93
CA ALA A 215 -10.85 -9.86 -12.48
C ALA A 215 -12.22 -9.61 -11.83
N MET A 216 -12.85 -8.48 -12.13
CA MET A 216 -14.20 -8.14 -11.65
C MET A 216 -15.23 -9.20 -12.05
N SER A 217 -15.19 -9.66 -13.31
CA SER A 217 -16.08 -10.71 -13.80
C SER A 217 -15.86 -12.04 -13.06
N LEU A 218 -14.60 -12.40 -12.81
CA LEU A 218 -14.26 -13.60 -12.05
C LEU A 218 -14.72 -13.49 -10.58
N PHE A 219 -14.53 -12.36 -9.91
CA PHE A 219 -15.05 -12.15 -8.56
C PHE A 219 -16.59 -12.16 -8.51
N ASP A 220 -17.27 -11.59 -9.50
CA ASP A 220 -18.73 -11.65 -9.60
C ASP A 220 -19.25 -13.09 -9.73
N ALA A 221 -18.56 -13.88 -10.56
CA ALA A 221 -18.83 -15.31 -10.68
C ALA A 221 -18.54 -16.06 -9.37
N CYS A 222 -17.44 -15.74 -8.66
CA CYS A 222 -17.15 -16.32 -7.34
C CYS A 222 -18.26 -16.05 -6.33
N CYS A 223 -18.80 -14.81 -6.30
CA CYS A 223 -19.95 -14.47 -5.46
C CYS A 223 -21.17 -15.33 -5.79
N THR A 224 -21.42 -15.56 -7.08
CA THR A 224 -22.57 -16.36 -7.54
C THR A 224 -22.41 -17.84 -7.21
N LEU A 225 -21.23 -18.42 -7.47
CA LEU A 225 -20.91 -19.82 -7.21
C LEU A 225 -20.99 -20.13 -5.71
N SER A 226 -20.38 -19.28 -4.87
CA SER A 226 -20.37 -19.45 -3.41
C SER A 226 -21.75 -19.25 -2.76
N ALA A 227 -22.62 -18.43 -3.35
CA ALA A 227 -24.00 -18.29 -2.88
C ALA A 227 -24.86 -19.57 -3.07
N ASN A 228 -24.36 -20.56 -3.82
CA ASN A 228 -24.99 -21.85 -4.07
C ASN A 228 -26.46 -21.72 -4.53
N ILE A 229 -26.67 -20.89 -5.55
CA ILE A 229 -27.97 -20.70 -6.18
C ILE A 229 -28.29 -21.96 -6.99
N THR A 230 -29.26 -22.75 -6.52
CA THR A 230 -29.67 -23.97 -7.22
C THR A 230 -30.63 -23.64 -8.37
N VAL A 231 -30.57 -24.46 -9.43
CA VAL A 231 -31.47 -24.36 -10.60
C VAL A 231 -32.95 -24.40 -10.18
N GLU A 232 -33.28 -25.17 -9.13
CA GLU A 232 -34.62 -25.22 -8.56
C GLU A 232 -35.09 -23.85 -8.03
N LYS A 233 -34.23 -23.10 -7.33
CA LYS A 233 -34.57 -21.76 -6.82
C LYS A 233 -34.82 -20.76 -7.95
N GLU A 234 -34.13 -20.91 -9.08
CA GLU A 234 -34.37 -20.09 -10.27
C GLU A 234 -35.66 -20.49 -11.00
N ILE A 235 -35.91 -21.78 -11.16
CA ILE A 235 -37.08 -22.30 -11.91
C ILE A 235 -38.40 -22.04 -11.17
N TYR A 236 -38.43 -22.14 -9.84
CA TYR A 236 -39.66 -21.93 -9.06
C TYR A 236 -40.00 -20.45 -8.81
N GLY A 237 -39.32 -19.51 -9.50
CA GLY A 237 -39.59 -18.07 -9.41
C GLY A 237 -39.27 -17.46 -8.04
N GLN A 238 -38.46 -18.15 -7.22
CA GLN A 238 -38.03 -17.63 -5.92
C GLN A 238 -36.91 -16.59 -6.07
N LEU A 239 -36.19 -16.62 -7.20
CA LEU A 239 -35.16 -15.63 -7.55
C LEU A 239 -35.44 -15.02 -8.94
N ASP A 240 -35.54 -13.70 -9.00
CA ASP A 240 -35.57 -12.88 -10.21
C ASP A 240 -34.30 -12.00 -10.28
N GLU A 241 -34.05 -11.33 -11.42
CA GLU A 241 -32.84 -10.48 -11.56
C GLU A 241 -32.75 -9.38 -10.48
N THR A 242 -33.89 -8.85 -10.02
CA THR A 242 -33.99 -7.83 -8.98
C THR A 242 -33.64 -8.32 -7.57
N ASN A 243 -33.95 -9.57 -7.22
CA ASN A 243 -33.72 -10.12 -5.88
C ASN A 243 -32.45 -10.99 -5.80
N ARG A 244 -31.88 -11.41 -6.94
CA ARG A 244 -30.66 -12.22 -7.02
C ARG A 244 -29.49 -11.58 -6.28
N GLU A 245 -29.27 -10.28 -6.46
CA GLU A 245 -28.19 -9.58 -5.78
C GLU A 245 -28.40 -9.52 -4.26
N SER A 246 -29.65 -9.38 -3.80
CA SER A 246 -29.96 -9.43 -2.35
C SER A 246 -29.70 -10.82 -1.76
N TYR A 247 -29.89 -11.87 -2.54
CA TYR A 247 -29.56 -13.23 -2.13
C TYR A 247 -28.05 -13.44 -2.09
N ILE A 248 -27.33 -13.03 -3.13
CA ILE A 248 -25.86 -13.12 -3.21
C ILE A 248 -25.20 -12.43 -2.02
N THR A 249 -25.58 -11.18 -1.73
CA THR A 249 -25.01 -10.43 -0.59
C THR A 249 -25.19 -11.13 0.77
N LYS A 250 -26.27 -11.91 0.95
CA LYS A 250 -26.54 -12.66 2.18
C LYS A 250 -25.81 -14.00 2.28
N HIS A 251 -25.52 -14.64 1.16
CA HIS A 251 -25.10 -16.05 1.13
C HIS A 251 -23.74 -16.31 0.50
N ALA A 252 -23.23 -15.39 -0.33
CA ALA A 252 -21.94 -15.54 -0.98
C ALA A 252 -20.77 -15.51 0.02
N ASP A 253 -19.64 -16.02 -0.42
CA ASP A 253 -18.37 -15.90 0.29
C ASP A 253 -17.99 -14.43 0.55
N LEU A 254 -17.45 -14.16 1.75
CA LEU A 254 -17.16 -12.81 2.22
C LEU A 254 -15.97 -12.19 1.49
N GLU A 255 -14.94 -12.99 1.23
CA GLU A 255 -13.72 -12.57 0.55
C GLU A 255 -14.02 -12.24 -0.92
N ALA A 256 -14.88 -13.03 -1.57
CA ALA A 256 -15.33 -12.75 -2.94
C ALA A 256 -16.15 -11.45 -3.03
N LEU A 257 -17.06 -11.22 -2.07
CA LEU A 257 -17.86 -9.98 -1.99
C LEU A 257 -16.96 -8.75 -1.81
N PHE A 258 -15.97 -8.85 -0.92
CA PHE A 258 -15.00 -7.80 -0.65
C PHE A 258 -14.13 -7.50 -1.87
N ASN A 259 -13.51 -8.51 -2.46
CA ASN A 259 -12.62 -8.32 -3.61
C ASN A 259 -13.37 -7.78 -4.83
N TYR A 260 -14.60 -8.25 -5.09
CA TYR A 260 -15.44 -7.64 -6.12
C TYR A 260 -15.62 -6.13 -5.87
N ALA A 261 -15.93 -5.74 -4.63
CA ALA A 261 -16.13 -4.33 -4.32
C ALA A 261 -14.84 -3.51 -4.51
N LEU A 262 -13.68 -4.08 -4.18
CA LEU A 262 -12.40 -3.40 -4.34
C LEU A 262 -12.02 -3.20 -5.81
N THR A 263 -12.20 -4.23 -6.64
CA THR A 263 -11.86 -4.23 -8.08
C THR A 263 -12.85 -3.44 -8.92
N ALA A 264 -14.14 -3.38 -8.54
CA ALA A 264 -15.16 -2.72 -9.35
C ALA A 264 -14.87 -1.22 -9.58
N GLU A 265 -14.69 -0.86 -10.85
CA GLU A 265 -14.50 0.52 -11.29
C GLU A 265 -15.82 1.30 -11.34
N LEU A 266 -15.75 2.58 -11.00
CA LEU A 266 -16.88 3.50 -10.90
C LEU A 266 -17.22 4.04 -12.30
N VAL A 267 -18.05 3.31 -13.05
CA VAL A 267 -18.47 3.73 -14.40
C VAL A 267 -19.94 4.13 -14.45
N THR A 268 -20.78 3.57 -13.58
CA THR A 268 -22.23 3.84 -13.52
C THR A 268 -22.77 3.77 -12.09
N ASP A 269 -23.85 4.50 -11.80
CA ASP A 269 -24.53 4.48 -10.49
C ASP A 269 -24.97 3.07 -10.06
N ALA A 270 -25.32 2.21 -11.02
CA ALA A 270 -25.66 0.81 -10.77
C ALA A 270 -24.46 0.02 -10.25
N ASN A 271 -23.27 0.21 -10.85
CA ASN A 271 -22.03 -0.43 -10.39
C ASN A 271 -21.61 0.08 -9.01
N ILE A 272 -21.78 1.38 -8.74
CA ILE A 272 -21.51 1.98 -7.42
C ILE A 272 -22.42 1.32 -6.36
N LYS A 273 -23.73 1.25 -6.63
CA LYS A 273 -24.69 0.65 -5.71
C LYS A 273 -24.40 -0.82 -5.44
N LYS A 274 -24.06 -1.59 -6.48
CA LYS A 274 -23.69 -3.01 -6.35
C LYS A 274 -22.41 -3.18 -5.53
N LYS A 275 -21.36 -2.40 -5.83
CA LYS A 275 -20.09 -2.36 -5.09
C LYS A 275 -20.29 -2.05 -3.61
N VAL A 276 -20.93 -0.93 -3.29
CA VAL A 276 -21.18 -0.49 -1.91
C VAL A 276 -22.08 -1.49 -1.19
N GLY A 277 -23.08 -2.05 -1.88
CA GLY A 277 -23.95 -3.09 -1.33
C GLY A 277 -23.20 -4.36 -0.92
N ARG A 278 -22.26 -4.83 -1.75
CA ARG A 278 -21.43 -6.01 -1.44
C ARG A 278 -20.41 -5.75 -0.34
N LEU A 279 -19.75 -4.58 -0.38
CA LEU A 279 -18.83 -4.15 0.68
C LEU A 279 -19.55 -4.08 2.04
N LYS A 280 -20.71 -3.41 2.07
CA LYS A 280 -21.58 -3.34 3.24
C LYS A 280 -21.95 -4.73 3.75
N ALA A 281 -22.37 -5.63 2.85
CA ALA A 281 -22.78 -6.97 3.23
C ALA A 281 -21.63 -7.78 3.84
N ALA A 282 -20.41 -7.68 3.29
CA ALA A 282 -19.23 -8.31 3.86
C ALA A 282 -18.91 -7.74 5.26
N ALA A 283 -18.98 -6.42 5.43
CA ALA A 283 -18.73 -5.74 6.70
C ALA A 283 -19.76 -6.11 7.79
N GLU A 284 -21.06 -6.09 7.47
CA GLU A 284 -22.16 -6.45 8.37
C GLU A 284 -22.10 -7.92 8.81
N ARG A 285 -21.52 -8.78 7.98
CA ARG A 285 -21.31 -10.21 8.25
C ARG A 285 -19.97 -10.50 8.97
N GLY A 286 -19.24 -9.47 9.38
CA GLY A 286 -18.05 -9.64 10.23
C GLY A 286 -16.72 -9.80 9.49
N PHE A 287 -16.66 -9.54 8.17
CA PHE A 287 -15.38 -9.61 7.46
C PHE A 287 -14.53 -8.38 7.78
N GLU A 288 -13.50 -8.55 8.61
CA GLU A 288 -12.69 -7.45 9.17
C GLU A 288 -12.13 -6.49 8.10
N PRO A 289 -11.54 -6.96 6.97
CA PRO A 289 -11.10 -6.05 5.92
C PRO A 289 -12.25 -5.21 5.35
N ALA A 290 -13.42 -5.81 5.12
CA ALA A 290 -14.57 -5.06 4.62
C ALA A 290 -15.08 -4.02 5.62
N GLN A 291 -14.96 -4.24 6.93
CA GLN A 291 -15.37 -3.28 7.95
C GLN A 291 -14.56 -1.98 7.85
N LEU A 292 -13.23 -2.08 7.67
CA LEU A 292 -12.38 -0.91 7.46
C LEU A 292 -12.78 -0.13 6.20
N PHE A 293 -12.84 -0.82 5.06
CA PHE A 293 -13.19 -0.17 3.79
C PHE A 293 -14.61 0.39 3.79
N TYR A 294 -15.54 -0.25 4.49
CA TYR A 294 -16.90 0.27 4.64
C TYR A 294 -16.95 1.51 5.56
N ALA A 295 -16.15 1.53 6.62
CA ALA A 295 -16.00 2.71 7.48
C ALA A 295 -15.48 3.92 6.69
N GLU A 296 -14.48 3.71 5.82
CA GLU A 296 -13.94 4.75 4.94
C GLU A 296 -14.98 5.24 3.93
N GLU A 297 -15.74 4.34 3.32
CA GLU A 297 -16.86 4.69 2.44
C GLU A 297 -17.92 5.54 3.16
N LEU A 298 -18.28 5.18 4.40
CA LEU A 298 -19.22 5.95 5.22
C LEU A 298 -18.67 7.34 5.55
N TYR A 299 -17.38 7.46 5.83
CA TYR A 299 -16.72 8.70 6.19
C TYR A 299 -16.51 9.63 4.98
N PHE A 300 -15.76 9.20 3.96
CA PHE A 300 -15.33 10.05 2.85
C PHE A 300 -16.44 10.35 1.85
N ASN A 301 -17.34 9.39 1.60
CA ASN A 301 -18.32 9.49 0.51
C ASN A 301 -19.74 9.77 1.01
N GLN A 302 -20.10 9.30 2.21
CA GLN A 302 -21.47 9.44 2.74
C GLN A 302 -21.60 10.46 3.88
N GLY A 303 -20.49 10.89 4.51
CA GLY A 303 -20.51 11.82 5.64
C GLY A 303 -21.23 11.26 6.89
N LYS A 304 -21.27 9.94 7.05
CA LYS A 304 -21.95 9.25 8.15
C LYS A 304 -20.99 8.96 9.29
N TYR A 305 -20.59 10.00 10.01
CA TYR A 305 -19.50 9.94 10.99
C TYR A 305 -19.72 8.92 12.12
N ASP A 306 -20.93 8.85 12.69
CA ASP A 306 -21.23 7.91 13.79
C ASP A 306 -21.16 6.44 13.36
N GLU A 307 -21.71 6.13 12.18
CA GLU A 307 -21.65 4.77 11.64
C GLU A 307 -20.20 4.40 11.26
N ALA A 308 -19.45 5.34 10.66
CA ALA A 308 -18.04 5.14 10.33
C ALA A 308 -17.20 4.85 11.58
N LEU A 309 -17.35 5.65 12.64
CA LEU A 309 -16.61 5.46 13.90
C LEU A 309 -16.89 4.08 14.51
N LYS A 310 -18.15 3.63 14.51
CA LYS A 310 -18.50 2.29 14.99
C LYS A 310 -17.73 1.20 14.26
N TYR A 311 -17.66 1.24 12.93
CA TYR A 311 -16.92 0.25 12.16
C TYR A 311 -15.41 0.38 12.35
N PHE A 312 -14.87 1.59 12.43
CA PHE A 312 -13.44 1.76 12.75
C PHE A 312 -13.09 1.16 14.12
N GLU A 313 -13.92 1.36 15.14
CA GLU A 313 -13.71 0.81 16.49
C GLU A 313 -13.75 -0.71 16.51
N MET A 314 -14.58 -1.35 15.67
CA MET A 314 -14.60 -2.81 15.51
C MET A 314 -13.29 -3.36 14.93
N CYS A 315 -12.57 -2.56 14.14
CA CYS A 315 -11.31 -2.97 13.51
C CYS A 315 -10.07 -2.75 14.38
N ILE A 316 -10.16 -2.06 15.52
CA ILE A 316 -8.99 -1.69 16.35
C ILE A 316 -8.29 -2.92 16.95
N ASP A 317 -9.05 -3.95 17.30
CA ASP A 317 -8.51 -5.24 17.77
C ASP A 317 -8.18 -6.19 16.61
N GLY A 318 -8.50 -5.75 15.38
CA GLY A 318 -8.26 -6.42 14.13
C GLY A 318 -6.87 -6.15 13.59
N VAL A 319 -6.42 -7.10 12.78
CA VAL A 319 -5.06 -7.30 12.34
C VAL A 319 -4.50 -6.04 11.63
N GLU A 320 -5.25 -5.26 10.85
CA GLU A 320 -4.65 -4.26 9.95
C GLU A 320 -4.23 -2.91 10.61
N PRO A 321 -2.94 -2.51 10.59
CA PRO A 321 -2.48 -1.21 11.12
C PRO A 321 -3.05 0.01 10.38
N GLY A 322 -3.68 -0.19 9.23
CA GLY A 322 -4.29 0.86 8.41
C GLY A 322 -5.39 1.61 9.13
N VAL A 323 -6.14 0.90 9.99
CA VAL A 323 -7.22 1.49 10.78
C VAL A 323 -6.76 2.71 11.58
N TYR A 324 -5.53 2.69 12.10
CA TYR A 324 -4.99 3.79 12.90
C TYR A 324 -4.74 5.06 12.06
N LEU A 325 -4.36 4.89 10.79
CA LEU A 325 -4.24 6.02 9.85
C LEU A 325 -5.61 6.59 9.48
N SER A 326 -6.60 5.73 9.23
CA SER A 326 -7.97 6.17 8.93
C SER A 326 -8.60 6.86 10.14
N LEU A 327 -8.39 6.35 11.36
CA LEU A 327 -8.80 6.98 12.62
C LEU A 327 -8.08 8.31 12.87
N TYR A 328 -6.79 8.39 12.59
CA TYR A 328 -6.05 9.65 12.63
C TYR A 328 -6.70 10.70 11.71
N GLN A 329 -7.01 10.33 10.45
CA GLN A 329 -7.67 11.23 9.50
C GLN A 329 -9.08 11.61 9.97
N PHE A 330 -9.84 10.65 10.52
CA PHE A 330 -11.17 10.86 11.06
C PHE A 330 -11.17 11.89 12.20
N PHE A 331 -10.28 11.74 13.19
CA PHE A 331 -10.21 12.62 14.35
C PHE A 331 -9.51 13.97 14.07
N LYS A 332 -8.68 14.05 13.01
CA LYS A 332 -8.01 15.29 12.59
C LYS A 332 -8.91 16.21 11.76
N ASP A 333 -9.92 15.67 11.08
CA ASP A 333 -10.82 16.46 10.25
C ASP A 333 -11.68 17.42 11.09
N LYS A 334 -11.42 18.72 10.98
CA LYS A 334 -12.16 19.78 11.70
C LYS A 334 -13.63 19.87 11.29
N SER A 335 -14.02 19.29 10.16
CA SER A 335 -15.42 19.23 9.72
C SER A 335 -16.19 18.05 10.32
N ASN A 336 -15.48 17.06 10.87
CA ASN A 336 -16.07 15.92 11.57
C ASN A 336 -16.56 16.36 12.97
N PRO A 337 -17.81 16.07 13.38
CA PRO A 337 -18.30 16.33 14.73
C PRO A 337 -17.48 15.67 15.85
N HIS A 338 -16.75 14.61 15.53
CA HIS A 338 -15.87 13.90 16.46
C HIS A 338 -14.44 14.44 16.48
N PHE A 339 -14.15 15.58 15.84
CA PHE A 339 -12.81 16.18 15.82
C PHE A 339 -12.16 16.21 17.20
N ASP A 340 -11.01 15.56 17.33
CA ASP A 340 -10.21 15.50 18.55
C ASP A 340 -8.73 15.35 18.18
N GLN A 341 -8.02 16.48 18.25
CA GLN A 341 -6.59 16.55 17.95
C GLN A 341 -5.74 15.66 18.87
N LYS A 342 -6.14 15.41 20.12
CA LYS A 342 -5.37 14.55 21.01
C LYS A 342 -5.51 13.09 20.57
N ARG A 343 -6.74 12.62 20.34
CA ARG A 343 -6.99 11.25 19.86
C ARG A 343 -6.37 10.99 18.49
N ALA A 344 -6.45 11.97 17.58
CA ALA A 344 -5.79 11.86 16.29
C ALA A 344 -4.27 11.66 16.44
N TYR A 345 -3.61 12.39 17.33
CA TYR A 345 -2.18 12.21 17.59
C TYR A 345 -1.86 10.84 18.21
N GLU A 346 -2.66 10.38 19.17
CA GLU A 346 -2.52 9.05 19.78
C GLU A 346 -2.61 7.94 18.71
N TYR A 347 -3.57 8.02 17.79
CA TYR A 347 -3.70 7.05 16.70
C TYR A 347 -2.58 7.15 15.67
N LEU A 348 -2.09 8.34 15.35
CA LEU A 348 -0.95 8.48 14.44
C LEU A 348 0.32 7.86 15.02
N ASN A 349 0.59 8.03 16.31
CA ASN A 349 1.71 7.37 16.97
C ASN A 349 1.52 5.84 17.00
N ARG A 350 0.31 5.37 17.33
CA ARG A 350 0.01 3.93 17.30
C ARG A 350 0.17 3.33 15.90
N ALA A 351 -0.18 4.08 14.85
CA ALA A 351 0.07 3.67 13.46
C ALA A 351 1.57 3.49 13.18
N VAL A 352 2.44 4.34 13.74
CA VAL A 352 3.90 4.21 13.62
C VAL A 352 4.40 2.98 14.39
N GLU A 353 3.95 2.78 15.63
CA GLU A 353 4.33 1.63 16.47
C GLU A 353 3.90 0.28 15.85
N GLU A 354 2.71 0.25 15.25
CA GLU A 354 2.18 -0.92 14.55
C GLU A 354 2.78 -1.13 13.17
N GLY A 355 3.57 -0.16 12.67
CA GLY A 355 4.28 -0.26 11.40
C GLY A 355 3.39 -0.08 10.17
N ALA A 356 2.36 0.77 10.25
CA ALA A 356 1.56 1.13 9.08
C ALA A 356 2.41 1.87 8.03
N ARG A 357 2.28 1.48 6.76
CA ARG A 357 3.22 1.81 5.66
C ARG A 357 3.48 3.32 5.47
N SER A 358 2.47 4.17 5.66
CA SER A 358 2.62 5.63 5.55
C SER A 358 2.58 6.39 6.87
N ALA A 359 2.59 5.71 8.01
CA ALA A 359 2.52 6.39 9.31
C ALA A 359 3.72 7.30 9.58
N LYS A 360 4.93 6.81 9.32
CA LYS A 360 6.16 7.61 9.51
C LYS A 360 6.20 8.84 8.62
N SER A 361 5.86 8.68 7.33
CA SER A 361 5.84 9.81 6.37
C SER A 361 4.73 10.81 6.68
N THR A 362 3.57 10.34 7.14
CA THR A 362 2.45 11.18 7.61
C THR A 362 2.85 11.97 8.85
N LEU A 363 3.41 11.32 9.88
CA LEU A 363 3.88 11.97 11.09
C LEU A 363 4.97 13.01 10.81
N ALA A 364 5.89 12.71 9.89
CA ALA A 364 6.91 13.66 9.47
C ALA A 364 6.30 14.92 8.83
N MET A 365 5.28 14.78 7.99
CA MET A 365 4.59 15.92 7.38
C MET A 365 3.89 16.81 8.42
N GLU A 366 3.32 16.22 9.47
CA GLU A 366 2.74 16.99 10.57
C GLU A 366 3.80 17.81 11.31
N TYR A 367 4.99 17.25 11.53
CA TYR A 367 6.12 17.97 12.12
C TYR A 367 6.74 19.01 11.19
N LEU A 368 6.70 18.84 9.87
CA LEU A 368 7.20 19.84 8.92
C LEU A 368 6.25 21.02 8.75
N SER A 369 4.95 20.75 8.67
CA SER A 369 3.94 21.80 8.50
C SER A 369 3.87 22.71 9.72
N GLY A 370 4.01 22.17 10.93
CA GLY A 370 3.86 22.94 12.16
C GLY A 370 2.39 23.30 12.49
N ASP A 371 1.44 22.96 11.61
CA ASP A 371 0.03 23.36 11.69
C ASP A 371 -0.74 22.52 12.73
N TYR A 372 -0.39 21.25 12.85
CA TYR A 372 -1.05 20.26 13.70
C TYR A 372 -0.19 19.82 14.89
N LEU A 373 1.13 19.68 14.68
CA LEU A 373 2.12 19.42 15.73
C LEU A 373 3.15 20.54 15.78
N PRO A 374 3.80 20.80 16.92
CA PRO A 374 4.91 21.74 16.98
C PRO A 374 5.99 21.38 15.96
N GLN A 375 6.41 22.38 15.17
CA GLN A 375 7.36 22.13 14.09
C GLN A 375 8.65 21.49 14.61
N ASN A 376 9.09 20.40 13.97
CA ASN A 376 10.32 19.69 14.32
C ASN A 376 10.96 19.08 13.07
N ASP A 377 11.67 19.91 12.32
CA ASP A 377 12.31 19.52 11.06
C ASP A 377 13.27 18.34 11.26
N ALA A 378 14.07 18.34 12.32
CA ALA A 378 15.06 17.29 12.59
C ALA A 378 14.41 15.91 12.74
N LEU A 379 13.35 15.81 13.55
CA LEU A 379 12.61 14.56 13.72
C LEU A 379 11.88 14.15 12.44
N ALA A 380 11.29 15.12 11.73
CA ALA A 380 10.62 14.84 10.46
C ALA A 380 11.57 14.26 9.41
N HIS A 381 12.80 14.78 9.33
CA HIS A 381 13.82 14.24 8.43
C HIS A 381 14.17 12.80 8.77
N THR A 382 14.40 12.48 10.04
CA THR A 382 14.68 11.10 10.48
C THR A 382 13.53 10.16 10.10
N LEU A 383 12.29 10.55 10.37
CA LEU A 383 11.11 9.76 10.00
C LEU A 383 10.96 9.56 8.49
N ILE A 384 11.36 10.55 7.68
CA ILE A 384 11.32 10.47 6.21
C ILE A 384 12.41 9.56 5.67
N GLU A 385 13.62 9.63 6.23
CA GLU A 385 14.72 8.71 5.91
C GLU A 385 14.32 7.26 6.24
N GLU A 386 13.77 7.02 7.42
CA GLU A 386 13.25 5.71 7.81
C GLU A 386 12.14 5.24 6.86
N ALA A 387 11.14 6.08 6.59
CA ALA A 387 10.06 5.74 5.68
C ALA A 387 10.59 5.42 4.26
N ALA A 388 11.62 6.14 3.78
CA ALA A 388 12.25 5.88 2.50
C ALA A 388 13.00 4.55 2.47
N GLN A 389 13.79 4.25 3.51
CA GLN A 389 14.50 2.98 3.68
C GLN A 389 13.54 1.78 3.78
N GLU A 390 12.36 2.03 4.36
CA GLU A 390 11.30 1.03 4.49
C GLU A 390 10.46 0.86 3.22
N GLY A 391 10.74 1.64 2.16
CA GLY A 391 10.06 1.54 0.86
C GLY A 391 8.70 2.22 0.77
N CYS A 392 8.39 3.16 1.67
CA CYS A 392 7.23 4.04 1.53
C CYS A 392 7.42 5.00 0.34
N ARG A 393 6.49 4.99 -0.62
CA ARG A 393 6.50 5.87 -1.81
C ARG A 393 6.61 7.35 -1.42
N ARG A 394 5.74 7.78 -0.51
CA ARG A 394 5.73 9.15 0.02
C ARG A 394 7.04 9.48 0.76
N GLY A 395 7.57 8.55 1.54
CA GLY A 395 8.86 8.70 2.23
C GLY A 395 10.02 8.94 1.26
N MET A 396 10.16 8.09 0.24
CA MET A 396 11.21 8.24 -0.78
C MET A 396 11.11 9.55 -1.57
N MET A 397 9.89 9.96 -1.92
CA MET A 397 9.64 11.24 -2.58
C MET A 397 10.11 12.41 -1.72
N LEU A 398 9.66 12.46 -0.45
CA LEU A 398 10.01 13.51 0.49
C LEU A 398 11.53 13.55 0.74
N HIS A 399 12.16 12.39 0.91
CA HIS A 399 13.61 12.27 1.05
C HIS A 399 14.34 12.84 -0.18
N GLY A 400 13.89 12.49 -1.39
CA GLY A 400 14.43 13.05 -2.63
C GLY A 400 14.30 14.57 -2.71
N MET A 401 13.17 15.12 -2.31
CA MET A 401 12.96 16.58 -2.27
C MET A 401 13.90 17.27 -1.28
N PHE A 402 14.13 16.66 -0.10
CA PHE A 402 15.06 17.19 0.89
C PHE A 402 16.50 17.20 0.43
N GLU A 403 16.96 16.13 -0.21
CA GLU A 403 18.32 16.06 -0.76
C GLU A 403 18.53 17.08 -1.89
N ILE A 404 17.53 17.31 -2.75
CA ILE A 404 17.57 18.37 -3.76
C ILE A 404 17.64 19.75 -3.10
N GLN A 405 16.85 20.01 -2.07
CA GLN A 405 16.84 21.30 -1.37
C GLN A 405 18.19 21.56 -0.66
N LYS A 406 18.78 20.53 -0.07
CA LYS A 406 20.11 20.57 0.57
C LYS A 406 21.19 20.86 -0.47
N PHE A 407 21.16 20.16 -1.60
CA PHE A 407 22.07 20.41 -2.72
C PHE A 407 21.92 21.83 -3.28
N ALA A 408 20.69 22.32 -3.46
CA ALA A 408 20.42 23.68 -3.91
C ALA A 408 20.95 24.74 -2.92
N LYS A 409 20.77 24.54 -1.61
CA LYS A 409 21.34 25.43 -0.57
C LYS A 409 22.86 25.45 -0.61
N GLN A 410 23.50 24.30 -0.81
CA GLN A 410 24.97 24.20 -0.96
C GLN A 410 25.44 24.90 -2.24
N PHE A 411 24.72 24.75 -3.35
CA PHE A 411 25.04 25.41 -4.62
C PHE A 411 24.94 26.94 -4.51
N VAL A 412 23.87 27.46 -3.89
CA VAL A 412 23.70 28.90 -3.64
C VAL A 412 24.77 29.45 -2.70
N ALA A 413 25.19 28.69 -1.69
CA ALA A 413 26.29 29.06 -0.81
C ALA A 413 27.68 29.04 -1.49
N MET A 414 27.79 28.36 -2.64
CA MET A 414 29.00 28.27 -3.45
C MET A 414 29.04 29.27 -4.61
N GLU A 415 27.95 30.00 -4.90
CA GLU A 415 27.99 31.06 -5.91
C GLU A 415 28.88 32.21 -5.43
N PRO A 416 29.97 32.55 -6.15
CA PRO A 416 30.74 33.74 -5.83
C PRO A 416 29.83 34.97 -5.97
N GLU A 417 29.91 35.92 -5.04
CA GLU A 417 29.18 37.18 -5.11
C GLU A 417 29.25 37.73 -6.55
N LYS A 418 28.10 37.87 -7.21
CA LYS A 418 28.03 38.51 -8.53
C LYS A 418 28.57 39.93 -8.38
N LYS A 419 29.87 40.12 -8.68
CA LYS A 419 30.46 41.46 -8.81
C LYS A 419 29.56 42.24 -9.74
N GLN A 420 29.00 43.35 -9.26
CA GLN A 420 28.23 44.25 -10.10
C GLN A 420 29.09 44.59 -11.32
N ASN A 421 28.62 44.22 -12.50
CA ASN A 421 29.31 44.58 -13.73
C ASN A 421 29.50 46.10 -13.73
N PRO A 422 30.71 46.63 -13.99
CA PRO A 422 30.93 48.07 -14.01
C PRO A 422 29.91 48.69 -14.95
N HIS A 423 29.21 49.72 -14.45
CA HIS A 423 28.15 50.39 -15.19
C HIS A 423 28.76 51.07 -16.41
N ILE A 424 28.81 50.39 -17.55
CA ILE A 424 29.23 50.97 -18.81
C ILE A 424 28.18 52.04 -19.14
N LYS A 425 28.60 53.30 -19.18
CA LYS A 425 27.77 54.43 -19.58
C LYS A 425 27.36 54.17 -21.03
N GLN A 426 26.11 53.77 -21.26
CA GLN A 426 25.59 53.70 -22.63
C GLN A 426 25.56 55.12 -23.19
N ASP A 427 26.12 55.31 -24.39
CA ASP A 427 26.10 56.60 -25.07
C ASP A 427 24.64 57.04 -25.24
N LYS A 428 24.31 58.18 -24.63
CA LYS A 428 22.96 58.75 -24.71
C LYS A 428 22.74 59.24 -26.13
N LEU A 429 21.85 58.55 -26.86
CA LEU A 429 21.46 58.93 -28.21
C LEU A 429 21.09 60.42 -28.28
N GLY A 430 21.78 61.16 -29.15
CA GLY A 430 21.66 62.59 -29.28
C GLY A 430 20.26 63.01 -29.77
N PRO A 431 19.69 64.15 -29.34
CA PRO A 431 18.34 64.57 -29.73
C PRO A 431 18.11 64.67 -31.25
N ASN A 432 19.17 64.89 -32.03
CA ASN A 432 19.10 65.03 -33.48
C ASN A 432 19.51 63.77 -34.26
N GLU A 433 19.91 62.69 -33.58
CA GLU A 433 20.30 61.43 -34.21
C GLU A 433 19.07 60.64 -34.69
N PRO A 434 19.22 59.74 -35.68
CA PRO A 434 18.13 58.89 -36.15
C PRO A 434 17.56 58.04 -35.01
N CYS A 435 16.24 57.95 -34.91
CA CYS A 435 15.56 57.21 -33.85
C CYS A 435 15.66 55.69 -34.07
N TYR A 436 15.94 54.94 -33.01
CA TYR A 436 16.12 53.47 -33.03
C TYR A 436 14.86 52.67 -33.39
N CYS A 437 13.67 53.27 -33.38
CA CYS A 437 12.42 52.60 -33.73
C CYS A 437 12.23 52.39 -35.25
N GLY A 438 13.27 52.62 -36.06
CA GLY A 438 13.22 52.46 -37.52
C GLY A 438 12.43 53.52 -38.29
N SER A 439 11.91 54.55 -37.62
CA SER A 439 11.02 55.55 -38.25
C SER A 439 11.70 56.55 -39.18
N GLY A 440 13.04 56.54 -39.26
CA GLY A 440 13.84 57.52 -40.02
C GLY A 440 13.81 58.96 -39.48
N LYS A 441 13.09 59.25 -38.38
CA LYS A 441 12.97 60.59 -37.79
C LYS A 441 14.04 60.84 -36.71
N LYS A 442 14.37 62.12 -36.46
CA LYS A 442 15.26 62.52 -35.34
C LYS A 442 14.67 62.11 -34.00
N TYR A 443 15.49 61.57 -33.09
CA TYR A 443 15.07 61.01 -31.79
C TYR A 443 14.19 61.97 -30.98
N LYS A 444 14.51 63.26 -30.94
CA LYS A 444 13.72 64.29 -30.22
C LYS A 444 12.28 64.45 -30.71
N LYS A 445 12.01 64.15 -31.97
CA LYS A 445 10.68 64.26 -32.58
C LYS A 445 9.93 62.93 -32.60
N CYS A 446 10.56 61.86 -32.13
CA CYS A 446 10.02 60.51 -32.19
C CYS A 446 9.84 59.92 -30.78
N CYS A 447 10.82 59.16 -30.28
CA CYS A 447 10.69 58.42 -29.01
C CYS A 447 11.22 59.18 -27.79
N LYS A 448 11.85 60.36 -27.94
CA LYS A 448 12.34 61.13 -26.79
C LYS A 448 11.16 61.60 -25.92
N GLY A 449 11.09 61.09 -24.68
CA GLY A 449 10.03 61.40 -23.72
C GLY A 449 8.71 60.64 -23.96
N LYS A 450 8.70 59.62 -24.83
CA LYS A 450 7.54 58.75 -25.06
C LYS A 450 7.92 57.30 -24.71
N ILE A 451 6.97 56.55 -24.15
CA ILE A 451 7.16 55.13 -23.83
C ILE A 451 7.48 54.37 -25.13
N PRO A 452 8.57 53.58 -25.19
CA PRO A 452 8.98 52.92 -26.42
C PRO A 452 7.92 51.91 -26.86
N LYS A 453 7.31 52.14 -28.04
CA LYS A 453 6.60 51.08 -28.75
C LYS A 453 7.67 50.24 -29.45
N LEU A 454 7.88 49.02 -28.96
CA LEU A 454 8.71 48.02 -29.64
C LEU A 454 8.12 47.77 -31.05
N PRO A 455 8.97 47.59 -32.08
CA PRO A 455 8.50 47.28 -33.42
C PRO A 455 7.76 45.94 -33.43
N HIS A 456 6.69 45.86 -34.21
CA HIS A 456 5.68 44.80 -34.19
C HIS A 456 6.12 43.47 -34.82
N ASP A 457 7.39 43.32 -35.21
CA ASP A 457 7.88 42.18 -36.00
C ASP A 457 8.72 41.21 -35.16
N PHE A 458 8.16 40.73 -34.04
CA PHE A 458 8.74 39.65 -33.24
C PHE A 458 7.76 38.50 -32.94
N PHE A 459 6.62 38.45 -33.62
CA PHE A 459 5.73 37.29 -33.63
C PHE A 459 5.35 36.93 -35.05
N TYR A 460 6.25 36.21 -35.73
CA TYR A 460 5.93 35.19 -36.74
C TYR A 460 6.94 34.06 -36.63
#